data_AF-A0A1I0M4M0-F1
#
_entry.id   AF-A0A1I0M4M0-F1
#
_cell.length_a   1.000
_cell.length_b   1.000
_cell.length_c   1.000
_cell.angle_alpha   90.00
_cell.angle_beta   90.00
_cell.angle_gamma   90.00
#
_symmetry.space_group_name_H-M   'P 1'
#
loop_
_entity.id
_entity.type
_entity.pdbx_description
1 polymer ?
#
loop_
_entity_poly.entity_id
_entity_poly.type
_entity_poly.pdbx_seq_one_letter_code
_entity_poly.pdbx_strand_id
1 'polypeptide(L)'
;MSATEPDTDTEAEENGEATDPTTSDERDALAELPPSSKLVYKVLEYEGPLTQEGIAAESRLCPRTVRYALGKLEDQDLVSSRVCLEDARQSKYRIGEPDDRTIRT
;
A
#
# COMPACT_ATOMS: atom_id res chain seq x y z
N MET A 1 -19.08 55.04 10.73
CA MET A 1 -19.49 54.87 9.32
C MET A 1 -18.33 54.18 8.62
N SER A 2 -18.35 52.92 8.21
CA SER A 2 -19.32 51.84 8.28
C SER A 2 -18.50 50.55 8.30
N ALA A 3 -18.76 49.71 9.29
CA ALA A 3 -18.44 48.30 9.20
C ALA A 3 -19.54 47.66 8.33
N THR A 4 -19.14 46.82 7.39
CA THR A 4 -20.02 45.88 6.70
C THR A 4 -19.17 44.66 6.39
N GLU A 5 -19.21 43.71 7.31
CA GLU A 5 -19.23 42.29 6.96
C GLU A 5 -20.58 42.03 6.27
N PRO A 6 -20.65 41.12 5.28
CA PRO A 6 -21.22 39.83 5.65
C PRO A 6 -20.65 38.61 4.90
N ASP A 7 -20.57 37.53 5.66
CA ASP A 7 -21.07 36.17 5.35
C ASP A 7 -20.75 35.58 3.98
N THR A 8 -19.75 34.70 3.98
CA THR A 8 -19.79 33.48 3.14
C THR A 8 -19.91 32.28 4.06
N ASP A 9 -21.14 31.90 4.36
CA ASP A 9 -21.52 30.52 4.63
C ASP A 9 -21.22 29.72 3.35
N THR A 10 -20.22 28.85 3.40
CA THR A 10 -20.19 27.67 2.55
C THR A 10 -20.08 26.49 3.49
N GLU A 11 -21.26 25.97 3.75
CA GLU A 11 -21.56 24.71 4.38
C GLU A 11 -20.91 23.58 3.58
N ALA A 12 -20.42 22.60 4.33
CA ALA A 12 -20.31 21.19 3.96
C ALA A 12 -19.55 20.86 2.66
N GLU A 13 -18.30 20.43 2.83
CA GLU A 13 -17.95 19.10 2.36
C GLU A 13 -17.41 18.33 3.56
N GLU A 14 -18.34 17.61 4.19
CA GLU A 14 -18.08 16.43 5.00
C GLU A 14 -17.26 15.45 4.15
N ASN A 15 -15.97 15.31 4.43
CA ASN A 15 -15.28 14.08 4.08
C ASN A 15 -15.05 13.29 5.36
N GLY A 16 -16.17 12.76 5.87
CA GLY A 16 -16.15 11.54 6.63
C GLY A 16 -15.77 10.39 5.70
N GLU A 17 -14.49 10.24 5.40
CA GLU A 17 -13.99 8.96 4.88
C GLU A 17 -13.84 8.02 6.07
N ALA A 18 -14.97 7.47 6.51
CA ALA A 18 -15.01 6.34 7.41
C ALA A 18 -14.69 5.09 6.61
N THR A 19 -13.47 4.55 6.72
CA THR A 19 -13.08 3.12 6.78
C THR A 19 -11.56 3.05 6.60
N ASP A 20 -10.78 2.32 7.41
CA ASP A 20 -10.95 0.89 7.54
C ASP A 20 -10.60 0.36 8.95
N PRO A 21 -11.53 -0.32 9.66
CA PRO A 21 -11.21 -1.02 10.90
C PRO A 21 -10.23 -2.21 10.70
N THR A 22 -9.86 -2.54 9.46
CA THR A 22 -8.93 -3.64 9.11
C THR A 22 -7.44 -3.32 9.39
N THR A 23 -7.09 -2.05 9.66
CA THR A 23 -5.67 -1.66 9.89
C THR A 23 -5.02 -2.35 11.12
N SER A 24 -5.82 -2.81 12.09
CA SER A 24 -5.28 -3.41 13.31
C SER A 24 -4.66 -4.79 13.03
N ASP A 25 -5.33 -5.61 12.22
CA ASP A 25 -4.89 -6.97 11.89
C ASP A 25 -3.61 -6.95 11.04
N GLU A 26 -3.48 -5.99 10.12
CA GLU A 26 -2.28 -5.82 9.29
C GLU A 26 -1.04 -5.44 10.12
N ARG A 27 -1.25 -4.59 11.14
CA ARG A 27 -0.17 -4.17 12.04
C ARG A 27 0.30 -5.31 12.93
N ASP A 28 -0.63 -6.15 13.38
CA ASP A 28 -0.32 -7.34 14.17
C ASP A 28 0.41 -8.40 13.32
N ALA A 29 -0.05 -8.65 12.09
CA ALA A 29 0.66 -9.52 11.13
C ALA A 29 2.07 -9.00 10.82
N LEU A 30 2.21 -7.68 10.63
CA LEU A 30 3.52 -7.05 10.41
C LEU A 30 4.43 -7.09 11.65
N ALA A 31 3.87 -7.15 12.86
CA ALA A 31 4.64 -7.24 14.10
C ALA A 31 5.42 -8.56 14.19
N GLU A 32 4.83 -9.67 13.73
CA GLU A 32 5.44 -11.01 13.75
C GLU A 32 6.45 -11.25 12.61
N LEU A 33 6.46 -10.38 11.59
CA LEU A 33 7.31 -10.53 10.43
C LEU A 33 8.80 -10.18 10.68
N PRO A 34 9.73 -10.73 9.86
CA PRO A 34 11.14 -10.36 9.95
C PRO A 34 11.37 -8.89 9.57
N PRO A 35 12.45 -8.26 10.07
CA PRO A 35 12.71 -6.84 9.85
C PRO A 35 12.83 -6.46 8.37
N SER A 36 13.36 -7.36 7.54
CA SER A 36 13.44 -7.17 6.09
C SER A 36 12.06 -7.05 5.44
N SER A 37 11.07 -7.82 5.91
CA SER A 37 9.70 -7.78 5.40
C SER A 37 9.02 -6.47 5.78
N LYS A 38 9.21 -6.02 7.02
CA LYS A 38 8.69 -4.71 7.46
C LYS A 38 9.25 -3.56 6.64
N LEU A 39 10.56 -3.60 6.34
CA LEU A 39 11.19 -2.59 5.50
C LEU A 39 10.61 -2.60 4.09
N VAL A 40 10.48 -3.77 3.47
CA VAL A 40 9.91 -3.89 2.12
C VAL A 40 8.46 -3.39 2.07
N TYR A 41 7.65 -3.74 3.09
CA TYR A 41 6.29 -3.23 3.21
C TYR A 41 6.28 -1.71 3.27
N LYS A 42 7.12 -1.11 4.12
CA LYS A 42 7.24 0.36 4.19
C LYS A 42 7.66 0.98 2.87
N VAL A 43 8.63 0.41 2.18
CA VAL A 43 9.05 0.90 0.86
C VAL A 43 7.87 0.90 -0.13
N LEU A 44 7.08 -0.17 -0.17
CA LEU A 44 5.89 -0.24 -1.01
C LEU A 44 4.78 0.74 -0.58
N GLU A 45 4.67 1.04 0.72
CA GLU A 45 3.74 2.06 1.24
C GLU A 45 4.15 3.47 0.82
N TYR A 46 5.45 3.78 0.79
CA TYR A 46 5.94 5.12 0.42
C TYR A 46 6.03 5.33 -1.10
N GLU A 47 6.59 4.37 -1.84
CA GLU A 47 6.81 4.47 -3.29
C GLU A 47 5.61 4.00 -4.11
N GLY A 48 4.73 3.20 -3.50
CA GLY A 48 3.63 2.55 -4.20
C GLY A 48 4.05 1.27 -4.94
N PRO A 49 3.33 0.91 -6.02
CA PRO A 49 3.56 -0.34 -6.73
C PRO A 49 4.92 -0.39 -7.45
N LEU A 50 5.80 -1.30 -7.03
CA LEU A 50 7.15 -1.44 -7.57
C LEU A 50 7.44 -2.85 -8.07
N THR A 51 8.40 -2.98 -9.00
CA THR A 51 8.93 -4.30 -9.40
C THR A 51 9.89 -4.83 -8.34
N GLN A 52 10.19 -6.14 -8.37
CA GLN A 52 11.17 -6.74 -7.47
C GLN A 52 12.55 -6.04 -7.54
N GLU A 53 12.96 -5.58 -8.72
CA GLU A 53 14.21 -4.82 -8.91
C GLU A 53 14.11 -3.41 -8.32
N GLY A 54 12.99 -2.72 -8.52
CA GLY A 54 12.74 -1.40 -7.94
C GLY A 54 12.77 -1.44 -6.41
N ILE A 55 12.12 -2.43 -5.81
CA ILE A 55 12.14 -2.63 -4.36
C ILE A 55 13.57 -2.90 -3.86
N ALA A 56 14.36 -3.68 -4.59
CA ALA A 56 15.75 -3.92 -4.22
C ALA A 56 16.61 -2.65 -4.28
N ALA A 57 16.40 -1.81 -5.28
CA ALA A 57 17.08 -0.53 -5.41
C ALA A 57 16.73 0.40 -4.24
N GLU A 58 15.44 0.57 -3.94
CA GLU A 58 14.99 1.52 -2.92
C GLU A 58 15.27 1.04 -1.49
N SER A 59 14.98 -0.23 -1.19
CA SER A 59 15.26 -0.81 0.13
C SER A 59 16.76 -1.02 0.40
N ARG A 60 17.61 -0.92 -0.62
CA ARG A 60 19.04 -1.29 -0.60
C ARG A 60 19.32 -2.72 -0.10
N LEU A 61 18.32 -3.59 -0.23
CA LEU A 61 18.47 -5.02 0.08
C LEU A 61 18.95 -5.78 -1.14
N CYS A 62 19.61 -6.92 -0.93
CA CYS A 62 19.93 -7.79 -2.04
C CYS A 62 18.65 -8.44 -2.60
N PRO A 63 18.62 -8.78 -3.90
CA PRO A 63 17.41 -9.35 -4.53
C PRO A 63 16.90 -10.63 -3.85
N ARG A 64 17.79 -11.43 -3.26
CA ARG A 64 17.42 -12.64 -2.52
C ARG A 64 16.62 -12.31 -1.25
N THR A 65 17.02 -11.29 -0.52
CA THR A 65 16.31 -10.82 0.68
C THR A 65 14.98 -10.20 0.32
N VAL A 66 14.92 -9.44 -0.78
CA VAL A 66 13.65 -8.88 -1.28
C VAL A 66 12.67 -10.00 -1.63
N ARG A 67 13.12 -11.04 -2.35
CA ARG A 67 12.26 -12.20 -2.67
C ARG A 67 11.76 -12.91 -1.42
N TYR A 68 12.64 -13.11 -0.44
CA TYR A 68 12.25 -13.70 0.84
C TYR A 68 11.23 -12.84 1.58
N ALA A 69 11.47 -11.53 1.63
CA ALA A 69 10.60 -10.56 2.28
C ALA A 69 9.21 -10.50 1.62
N LEU A 70 9.15 -10.44 0.29
CA LEU A 70 7.91 -10.46 -0.48
C LEU A 70 7.13 -11.75 -0.28
N GLY A 71 7.78 -12.91 -0.32
CA GLY A 71 7.09 -14.18 -0.03
C GLY A 71 6.48 -14.21 1.37
N LYS A 72 7.18 -13.67 2.37
CA LYS A 72 6.64 -13.55 3.73
C LYS A 72 5.46 -12.59 3.87
N LEU A 73 5.41 -11.55 3.03
CA LEU A 73 4.31 -10.58 3.00
C LEU A 73 3.11 -11.15 2.23
N GLU A 74 3.36 -11.86 1.13
CA GLU A 74 2.33 -12.59 0.37
C GLU A 74 1.71 -13.73 1.22
N ASP A 75 2.51 -14.45 2.02
CA ASP A 75 2.02 -15.48 2.96
C ASP A 75 1.00 -14.93 3.99
N GLN A 76 1.02 -13.63 4.25
CA GLN A 76 0.16 -12.92 5.21
C GLN A 76 -0.88 -12.04 4.52
N ASP A 77 -1.04 -12.17 3.19
CA ASP A 77 -1.95 -11.36 2.35
C ASP A 77 -1.73 -9.83 2.44
N LEU A 78 -0.59 -9.37 2.97
CA LEU A 78 -0.26 -7.95 3.12
C LEU A 78 0.20 -7.30 1.80
N VAL A 79 0.68 -8.10 0.86
CA VAL A 79 1.16 -7.66 -0.45
C VAL A 79 0.58 -8.56 -1.52
N SER A 80 0.20 -7.96 -2.64
CA SER A 80 -0.25 -8.68 -3.84
C SER A 80 0.70 -8.43 -5.01
N SER A 81 0.89 -9.46 -5.84
CA SER A 81 1.65 -9.38 -7.08
C SER A 81 0.75 -9.44 -8.31
N ARG A 82 1.07 -8.61 -9.30
CA ARG A 82 0.39 -8.56 -10.61
C ARG A 82 1.42 -8.56 -11.72
N VAL A 83 1.07 -9.16 -12.85
CA VAL A 83 1.89 -9.08 -14.07
C VAL A 83 1.97 -7.62 -14.54
N CYS A 84 3.17 -7.17 -14.87
CA CYS A 84 3.36 -5.85 -15.44
C CYS A 84 2.81 -5.81 -16.87
N LEU A 85 2.01 -4.79 -17.20
CA LEU A 85 1.42 -4.63 -18.54
C LEU A 85 2.48 -4.31 -19.60
N GLU A 86 3.57 -3.66 -19.19
CA GLU A 86 4.67 -3.27 -20.07
C GLU A 86 5.59 -4.45 -20.41
N ASP A 87 5.79 -5.35 -19.44
CA ASP A 87 6.53 -6.61 -19.61
C ASP A 87 5.90 -7.72 -18.76
N ALA A 88 5.22 -8.66 -19.41
CA ALA A 88 4.56 -9.79 -18.75
C ALA A 88 5.53 -10.76 -18.04
N ARG A 89 6.85 -10.63 -18.23
CA ARG A 89 7.87 -11.40 -17.49
C ARG A 89 8.14 -10.83 -16.11
N GLN A 90 7.75 -9.58 -15.87
CA GLN A 90 7.95 -8.89 -14.61
C GLN A 90 6.66 -8.84 -13.80
N SER A 91 6.81 -8.95 -12.49
CA SER A 91 5.73 -8.73 -11.53
C SER A 91 5.90 -7.36 -10.87
N LYS A 92 4.80 -6.61 -10.77
CA LYS A 92 4.65 -5.44 -9.90
C LYS A 92 3.98 -5.87 -8.59
N TYR A 93 4.54 -5.44 -7.48
CA TYR A 93 4.07 -5.71 -6.13
C TYR A 93 3.42 -4.46 -5.56
N ARG A 94 2.32 -4.60 -4.83
CA ARG A 94 1.63 -3.49 -4.16
C ARG A 94 1.18 -3.92 -2.77
N ILE A 95 1.09 -2.97 -1.84
CA ILE A 95 0.41 -3.20 -0.56
C ILE A 95 -1.08 -3.53 -0.81
N GLY A 96 -1.63 -4.38 0.05
CA GLY A 96 -3.02 -4.80 -0.01
C GLY A 96 -3.96 -3.60 0.00
N GLU A 97 -4.60 -3.36 -1.13
CA GLU A 97 -6.03 -3.19 -1.14
C GLU A 97 -6.53 -4.43 -1.89
N PRO A 98 -7.55 -5.15 -1.39
CA PRO A 98 -8.11 -6.26 -2.14
C PRO A 98 -8.44 -5.74 -3.53
N ASP A 99 -7.84 -6.38 -4.53
CA ASP A 99 -8.30 -6.14 -5.87
C ASP A 99 -9.80 -6.40 -5.90
N ASP A 100 -10.54 -5.35 -6.27
CA ASP A 100 -11.93 -5.38 -6.67
C ASP A 100 -12.11 -6.26 -7.94
N ARG A 101 -11.81 -7.54 -7.78
CA ARG A 101 -12.07 -8.64 -8.70
C ARG A 101 -13.07 -9.59 -8.04
N THR A 102 -14.07 -9.01 -7.37
CA THR A 102 -15.41 -9.58 -7.42
C THR A 102 -15.93 -9.35 -8.84
N ILE A 103 -15.45 -10.13 -9.81
CA ILE A 103 -16.23 -10.29 -11.04
C ILE A 103 -17.41 -11.16 -10.65
N ARG A 104 -18.53 -10.50 -10.31
CA ARG A 104 -19.86 -11.10 -10.27
C ARG A 104 -20.10 -11.83 -11.60
N THR A 105 -20.16 -13.15 -11.59
CA THR A 105 -20.85 -13.95 -12.61
C THR A 105 -21.32 -15.25 -11.99
#